data_AF-A0A968X300-F1
#
_entry.id   AF-A0A968X300-F1
#
_cell.length_a   1.000
_cell.length_b   1.000
_cell.length_c   1.000
_cell.angle_alpha   90.00
_cell.angle_beta   90.00
_cell.angle_gamma   90.00
#
_symmetry.space_group_name_H-M   'P 1'
#
loop_
_entity.id
_entity.type
_entity.pdbx_description
1 polymer ?
#
loop_
_entity_poly.entity_id
_entity_poly.type
_entity_poly.pdbx_seq_one_letter_code
_entity_poly.pdbx_strand_id
1 'polypeptide(L)'
;MVLSFHQAFWDVLNPNGSLVINIKDKVVDGVRHRYVWRTIEALCEQGWCAIDDYIWNKPNPMPGRWPTRLSDGWEYCFHLCKTKKPYFDHEAVKKPIGDWTESRLAKLGKNDKTRHNSVNESGFGRDLSRWVDKTKVLPPNVLTIGLVGKNMGHPAVFPIELPAFFIKLLSPKGGLVVDPFGGSGTTGVAALQLGRNCILVDNNADYFAEANRRLTDEGHITLYKPTRKKQAQRVPEQLQLVEKAETPYHANGNGVSNRNGTTLKKTKMQGKRITS
;
A
#
# COMPACT_ATOMS: atom_id res chain seq x y z
N MET A 1 -4.24 2.35 23.69
CA MET A 1 -5.18 3.33 23.07
C MET A 1 -6.33 2.52 22.50
N VAL A 2 -7.60 2.86 22.76
CA VAL A 2 -8.72 2.09 22.16
C VAL A 2 -9.04 2.68 20.79
N LEU A 3 -8.96 1.86 19.73
CA LEU A 3 -9.31 2.26 18.37
C LEU A 3 -10.72 1.74 18.06
N SER A 4 -11.61 2.57 17.53
CA SER A 4 -12.98 2.14 17.24
C SER A 4 -13.18 1.66 15.80
N PHE A 5 -12.39 2.18 14.86
CA PHE A 5 -12.61 1.93 13.43
C PHE A 5 -12.44 0.46 13.03
N HIS A 6 -11.58 -0.29 13.74
CA HIS A 6 -11.26 -1.67 13.38
C HIS A 6 -12.40 -2.65 13.66
N GLN A 7 -13.34 -2.29 14.54
CA GLN A 7 -14.40 -3.19 14.98
C GLN A 7 -15.25 -3.66 13.80
N ALA A 8 -15.56 -2.77 12.85
CA ALA A 8 -16.30 -3.15 11.64
C ALA A 8 -15.57 -4.21 10.81
N PHE A 9 -14.23 -4.10 10.68
CA PHE A 9 -13.42 -5.12 10.01
C PHE A 9 -13.38 -6.41 10.80
N TRP A 10 -13.23 -6.31 12.12
CA TRP A 10 -13.28 -7.47 12.99
C TRP A 10 -14.61 -8.20 12.83
N ASP A 11 -15.76 -7.54 12.84
CA ASP A 11 -17.05 -8.22 12.83
C ASP A 11 -17.33 -8.98 11.52
N VAL A 12 -16.89 -8.44 10.37
CA VAL A 12 -17.18 -9.02 9.05
C VAL A 12 -16.12 -10.01 8.56
N LEU A 13 -14.89 -9.96 9.09
CA LEU A 13 -13.81 -10.82 8.61
C LEU A 13 -14.00 -12.27 9.08
N ASN A 14 -13.84 -13.23 8.18
CA ASN A 14 -13.82 -14.64 8.55
C ASN A 14 -12.72 -14.95 9.59
N PRO A 15 -12.85 -15.99 10.43
CA PRO A 15 -11.81 -16.37 11.40
C PRO A 15 -10.42 -16.61 10.77
N ASN A 16 -10.39 -17.09 9.52
CA ASN A 16 -9.17 -17.29 8.73
C ASN A 16 -8.93 -16.17 7.68
N GLY A 17 -9.72 -15.10 7.71
CA GLY A 17 -9.57 -13.94 6.83
C GLY A 17 -8.39 -13.07 7.25
N SER A 18 -7.93 -12.25 6.32
CA SER A 18 -6.81 -11.34 6.51
C SER A 18 -7.23 -9.89 6.27
N LEU A 19 -6.67 -8.98 7.08
CA LEU A 19 -6.70 -7.54 6.88
C LEU A 19 -5.31 -7.08 6.47
N VAL A 20 -5.18 -6.41 5.34
CA VAL A 20 -3.93 -5.78 4.91
C VAL A 20 -4.08 -4.27 5.00
N ILE A 21 -3.21 -3.61 5.78
CA ILE A 21 -3.21 -2.16 5.94
C ILE A 21 -1.97 -1.57 5.28
N ASN A 22 -2.14 -0.95 4.10
CA ASN A 22 -1.11 -0.11 3.51
C ASN A 22 -1.18 1.29 4.14
N ILE A 23 -0.16 1.66 4.91
CA ILE A 23 -0.11 2.95 5.60
C ILE A 23 1.32 3.43 5.75
N LYS A 24 1.48 4.75 5.82
CA LYS A 24 2.78 5.40 5.88
C LYS A 24 2.77 6.58 6.84
N ASP A 25 3.84 6.72 7.61
CA ASP A 25 4.03 7.88 8.47
C ASP A 25 4.10 9.18 7.66
N LYS A 26 3.36 10.18 8.14
CA LYS A 26 3.43 11.55 7.65
C LYS A 26 4.69 12.20 8.21
N VAL A 27 5.31 13.05 7.39
CA VAL A 27 6.39 13.94 7.82
C VAL A 27 5.84 15.35 7.90
N VAL A 28 6.01 15.99 9.05
CA VAL A 28 5.62 17.39 9.31
C VAL A 28 6.85 18.10 9.83
N ASP A 29 7.19 19.25 9.25
CA ASP A 29 8.36 20.06 9.64
C ASP A 29 9.68 19.28 9.75
N GLY A 30 9.88 18.33 8.83
CA GLY A 30 11.08 17.49 8.78
C GLY A 30 11.09 16.33 9.79
N VAL A 31 10.06 16.19 10.63
CA VAL A 31 9.93 15.14 11.64
C VAL A 31 8.93 14.09 11.17
N ARG A 32 9.35 12.82 11.18
CA ARG A 32 8.48 11.68 10.87
C ARG A 32 7.63 11.34 12.09
N HIS A 33 6.32 11.39 11.94
CA HIS A 33 5.40 10.90 12.97
C HIS A 33 5.59 9.38 13.16
N ARG A 34 5.15 8.85 14.31
CA ARG A 34 5.22 7.41 14.62
C ARG A 34 3.84 6.79 14.82
N TYR A 35 2.82 7.41 14.23
CA TYR A 35 1.44 7.00 14.48
C TYR A 35 1.12 5.66 13.82
N VAL A 36 1.81 5.29 12.74
CA VAL A 36 1.61 3.99 12.08
C VAL A 36 1.89 2.86 13.06
N TRP A 37 3.07 2.84 13.67
CA TRP A 37 3.45 1.81 14.64
C TRP A 37 2.52 1.78 15.85
N ARG A 38 2.20 2.95 16.41
CA ARG A 38 1.22 3.06 17.51
C ARG A 38 -0.16 2.50 17.13
N THR A 39 -0.56 2.66 15.87
CA THR A 39 -1.83 2.12 15.37
C THR A 39 -1.77 0.59 15.33
N ILE A 40 -0.71 0.02 14.77
CA ILE A 40 -0.54 -1.44 14.69
C ILE A 40 -0.43 -2.07 16.07
N GLU A 41 0.34 -1.49 16.98
CA GLU A 41 0.43 -1.92 18.39
C GLU A 41 -0.94 -1.89 19.07
N ALA A 42 -1.69 -0.78 18.93
CA ALA A 42 -3.03 -0.68 19.49
C ALA A 42 -4.01 -1.69 18.89
N LEU A 43 -3.88 -2.06 17.62
CA LEU A 43 -4.68 -3.15 17.03
C LEU A 43 -4.31 -4.51 17.64
N CYS A 44 -3.02 -4.78 17.85
CA CYS A 44 -2.56 -6.00 18.51
C CYS A 44 -3.04 -6.09 19.96
N GLU A 45 -3.00 -4.98 20.71
CA GLU A 45 -3.57 -4.88 22.07
C GLU A 45 -5.08 -5.21 22.09
N GLN A 46 -5.77 -5.00 20.97
CA GLN A 46 -7.20 -5.29 20.78
C GLN A 46 -7.47 -6.65 20.14
N GLY A 47 -6.48 -7.54 20.08
CA GLY A 47 -6.65 -8.94 19.72
C GLY A 47 -6.26 -9.32 18.29
N TRP A 48 -5.82 -8.36 17.46
CA TRP A 48 -5.28 -8.69 16.14
C TRP A 48 -3.93 -9.40 16.26
N CYS A 49 -3.74 -10.46 15.48
CA CYS A 49 -2.44 -11.09 15.28
C CYS A 49 -1.73 -10.40 14.11
N ALA A 50 -0.62 -9.71 14.37
CA ALA A 50 0.30 -9.28 13.31
C ALA A 50 1.08 -10.50 12.79
N ILE A 51 0.78 -10.90 11.56
CA ILE A 51 1.37 -12.09 10.93
C ILE A 51 2.72 -11.74 10.28
N ASP A 52 2.76 -10.64 9.51
CA ASP A 52 3.97 -10.16 8.84
C ASP A 52 3.85 -8.65 8.52
N ASP A 53 5.00 -8.02 8.35
CA ASP A 53 5.15 -6.61 7.97
C ASP A 53 5.77 -6.55 6.57
N TYR A 54 4.92 -6.45 5.55
CA TYR A 54 5.41 -6.35 4.17
C TYR A 54 5.90 -4.94 3.87
N ILE A 55 6.95 -4.84 3.07
CA ILE A 55 7.47 -3.57 2.56
C ILE A 55 7.17 -3.47 1.07
N TRP A 56 6.35 -2.50 0.68
CA TRP A 56 6.26 -2.09 -0.72
C TRP A 56 7.43 -1.16 -1.05
N ASN A 57 8.44 -1.69 -1.73
CA ASN A 57 9.56 -0.94 -2.27
C ASN A 57 9.19 -0.36 -3.65
N LYS A 58 9.34 0.95 -3.81
CA LYS A 58 9.05 1.70 -5.03
C LYS A 58 10.37 1.97 -5.74
N PRO A 59 10.72 1.25 -6.83
CA PRO A 59 11.99 1.41 -7.53
C PRO A 59 12.14 2.77 -8.23
N ASN A 60 11.03 3.48 -8.43
CA ASN A 60 10.95 4.78 -9.10
C ASN A 60 10.34 5.86 -8.17
N PRO A 61 10.92 6.11 -6.98
CA PRO A 61 10.38 7.11 -6.07
C PRO A 61 10.58 8.52 -6.65
N MET A 62 9.68 9.45 -6.30
CA MET A 62 9.77 10.83 -6.76
C MET A 62 11.12 11.45 -6.35
N PRO A 63 11.93 11.96 -7.30
CA PRO A 63 13.16 12.66 -6.96
C PRO A 63 12.85 13.97 -6.21
N GLY A 64 13.76 14.36 -5.31
CA GLY A 64 13.61 15.60 -4.57
C GLY A 64 14.70 15.79 -3.52
N ARG A 65 14.73 16.99 -2.92
CA ARG A 65 15.62 17.33 -1.82
C ARG A 65 14.80 17.57 -0.56
N TRP A 66 15.18 16.93 0.53
CA TRP A 66 14.65 17.21 1.86
C TRP A 66 15.83 17.50 2.78
N PRO A 67 15.86 18.65 3.49
CA PRO A 67 17.06 19.09 4.21
C PRO A 67 17.58 18.09 5.25
N THR A 68 16.68 17.37 5.92
CA THR A 68 16.99 16.50 7.06
C THR A 68 16.74 15.01 6.79
N ARG A 69 16.41 14.62 5.54
CA ARG A 69 16.04 13.23 5.23
C ARG A 69 16.17 12.88 3.74
N LEU A 70 16.07 11.60 3.44
CA LEU A 70 15.98 11.07 2.08
C LEU A 70 14.52 10.99 1.61
N SER A 71 14.30 10.80 0.30
CA SER A 71 12.99 10.47 -0.27
C SER A 71 12.43 9.18 0.33
N ASP A 72 11.10 9.10 0.42
CA ASP A 72 10.44 7.87 0.81
C ASP A 72 10.41 6.88 -0.37
N GLY A 73 11.30 5.90 -0.33
CA GLY A 73 11.39 4.83 -1.33
C GLY A 73 10.41 3.68 -1.12
N TRP A 74 9.64 3.66 -0.03
CA TRP A 74 8.85 2.49 0.35
C TRP A 74 7.64 2.84 1.22
N GLU A 75 6.74 1.87 1.43
CA GLU A 75 5.59 1.93 2.34
C GLU A 75 5.35 0.58 3.05
N TYR A 76 4.74 0.60 4.24
CA TYR A 76 4.34 -0.63 4.92
C TYR A 76 3.02 -1.16 4.36
N CYS A 77 2.88 -2.48 4.37
CA CYS A 77 1.64 -3.23 4.20
C CYS A 77 1.55 -4.26 5.34
N PHE A 78 0.86 -3.90 6.42
CA PHE A 78 0.74 -4.77 7.60
C PHE A 78 -0.30 -5.85 7.38
N HIS A 79 0.05 -7.12 7.62
CA HIS A 79 -0.87 -8.25 7.51
C HIS A 79 -1.36 -8.66 8.90
N LEU A 80 -2.62 -8.33 9.19
CA LEU A 80 -3.28 -8.59 10.46
C LEU A 80 -4.38 -9.65 10.30
N CYS A 81 -4.53 -10.51 11.29
CA CYS A 81 -5.52 -11.58 11.29
C CYS A 81 -6.21 -11.72 12.66
N LYS A 82 -7.41 -12.31 12.70
CA LYS A 82 -8.06 -12.71 13.96
C LYS A 82 -7.33 -13.85 14.68
N THR A 83 -6.66 -14.69 13.90
CA THR A 83 -6.02 -15.91 14.38
C THR A 83 -4.60 -16.02 13.82
N LYS A 84 -3.78 -16.87 14.43
CA LYS A 84 -2.41 -17.17 13.99
C LYS A 84 -2.35 -18.08 12.75
N LYS A 85 -3.51 -18.48 12.19
CA LYS A 85 -3.61 -19.45 11.07
C LYS A 85 -4.59 -18.95 10.00
N PRO A 86 -4.27 -17.85 9.30
CA PRO A 86 -5.10 -17.37 8.20
C PRO A 86 -5.06 -18.32 6.99
N TYR A 87 -5.97 -18.11 6.04
CA TYR A 87 -5.77 -18.62 4.68
C TYR A 87 -4.49 -18.02 4.10
N PHE A 88 -3.62 -18.87 3.54
CA PHE A 88 -2.33 -18.46 3.01
C PHE A 88 -1.87 -19.38 1.88
N ASP A 89 -1.95 -18.90 0.63
CA ASP A 89 -1.60 -19.64 -0.58
C ASP A 89 -0.19 -19.27 -1.06
N HIS A 90 0.78 -20.00 -0.52
CA HIS A 90 2.18 -19.91 -0.91
C HIS A 90 2.40 -20.17 -2.41
N GLU A 91 1.67 -21.12 -2.99
CA GLU A 91 1.87 -21.53 -4.39
C GLU A 91 1.47 -20.42 -5.36
N ALA A 92 0.42 -19.66 -5.04
CA ALA A 92 -0.09 -18.58 -5.88
C ALA A 92 0.87 -17.39 -6.06
N VAL A 93 1.87 -17.24 -5.19
CA VAL A 93 2.86 -16.14 -5.24
C VAL A 93 4.28 -16.58 -5.55
N LYS A 94 4.52 -17.88 -5.68
CA LYS A 94 5.85 -18.38 -6.08
C LYS A 94 6.29 -17.80 -7.41
N LYS A 95 7.55 -17.37 -7.47
CA LYS A 95 8.19 -16.83 -8.68
C LYS A 95 9.13 -17.89 -9.28
N PRO A 96 9.36 -17.88 -10.60
CA PRO A 96 10.42 -18.66 -11.20
C PRO A 96 11.75 -18.39 -10.50
N ILE A 97 12.54 -19.44 -10.35
CA ILE A 97 13.92 -19.29 -9.90
C ILE A 97 14.69 -18.49 -10.94
N GLY A 98 15.49 -17.50 -10.51
CA GLY A 98 16.31 -16.71 -11.42
C GLY A 98 17.50 -17.49 -11.97
N ASP A 99 17.91 -17.15 -13.19
CA ASP A 99 18.96 -17.81 -13.99
C ASP A 99 20.31 -17.94 -13.26
N TRP A 100 20.59 -17.05 -12.31
CA TRP A 100 21.76 -17.15 -11.43
C TRP A 100 21.90 -18.52 -10.75
N THR A 101 20.79 -19.22 -10.53
CA THR A 101 20.77 -20.50 -9.81
C THR A 101 21.48 -21.59 -10.61
N GLU A 102 21.42 -21.57 -11.94
CA GLU A 102 22.18 -22.51 -12.79
C GLU A 102 23.69 -22.31 -12.60
N SER A 103 24.13 -21.04 -12.63
CA SER A 103 25.55 -20.69 -12.41
C SER A 103 26.04 -21.02 -10.99
N ARG A 104 25.12 -21.00 -10.00
CA ARG A 104 25.38 -21.29 -8.59
C ARG A 104 25.41 -22.79 -8.33
N LEU A 105 24.47 -23.55 -8.92
CA LEU A 105 24.39 -25.02 -8.80
C LEU A 105 25.56 -25.70 -9.53
N ALA A 106 26.04 -25.13 -10.64
CA ALA A 106 27.22 -25.64 -11.35
C ALA A 106 28.52 -25.54 -10.54
N LYS A 107 28.56 -24.71 -9.49
CA LYS A 107 29.75 -24.45 -8.65
C LYS A 107 29.66 -25.06 -7.26
N LEU A 108 28.76 -26.03 -7.04
CA LEU A 108 28.58 -26.64 -5.72
C LEU A 108 29.83 -27.38 -5.24
N GLY A 109 30.39 -26.93 -4.11
CA GLY A 109 31.49 -27.61 -3.42
C GLY A 109 30.99 -28.72 -2.48
N LYS A 110 31.92 -29.48 -1.88
CA LYS A 110 31.58 -30.53 -0.89
C LYS A 110 30.85 -29.96 0.34
N ASN A 111 31.18 -28.73 0.74
CA ASN A 111 30.60 -28.05 1.91
C ASN A 111 29.20 -27.46 1.64
N ASP A 112 28.78 -27.35 0.38
CA ASP A 112 27.45 -26.84 0.03
C ASP A 112 26.35 -27.91 0.14
N LYS A 113 26.76 -29.18 0.22
CA LYS A 113 25.88 -30.36 0.30
C LYS A 113 25.58 -30.80 1.73
N THR A 114 26.17 -30.16 2.73
CA THR A 114 26.01 -30.50 4.14
C THR A 114 25.55 -29.28 4.92
N ARG A 115 24.53 -29.44 5.76
CA ARG A 115 24.00 -28.34 6.59
C ARG A 115 25.04 -27.95 7.63
N HIS A 116 25.74 -26.85 7.40
CA HIS A 116 26.62 -26.24 8.40
C HIS A 116 25.84 -25.16 9.14
N ASN A 117 25.73 -25.28 10.46
CA ASN A 117 25.26 -24.17 11.27
C ASN A 117 26.31 -23.06 11.25
N SER A 118 25.84 -21.81 11.17
CA SER A 118 26.68 -20.63 11.35
C SER A 118 27.42 -20.71 12.69
N VAL A 119 28.71 -20.32 12.69
CA VAL A 119 29.59 -20.28 13.88
C VAL A 119 28.99 -19.45 15.03
N ASN A 120 28.08 -18.53 14.67
CA ASN A 120 27.39 -17.60 15.54
C ASN A 120 26.08 -18.17 16.13
N GLU A 121 25.81 -19.48 15.99
CA GLU A 121 24.60 -20.16 16.49
C GLU A 121 23.26 -19.60 15.98
N SER A 122 23.27 -18.82 14.89
CA SER A 122 22.08 -18.17 14.31
C SER A 122 21.03 -19.15 13.74
N GLY A 123 21.25 -20.46 13.82
CA GLY A 123 20.39 -21.50 13.25
C GLY A 123 20.33 -21.52 11.71
N PHE A 124 21.04 -20.60 11.04
CA PHE A 124 20.99 -20.41 9.60
C PHE A 124 21.92 -21.39 8.88
N GLY A 125 21.48 -22.65 8.78
CA GLY A 125 22.15 -23.67 7.99
C GLY A 125 21.71 -23.67 6.53
N ARG A 126 22.67 -23.59 5.60
CA ARG A 126 22.38 -23.71 4.16
C ARG A 126 22.58 -25.16 3.73
N ASP A 127 21.56 -25.74 3.12
CA ASP A 127 21.61 -27.06 2.49
C ASP A 127 21.17 -26.87 1.04
N LEU A 128 22.14 -26.72 0.14
CA LEU A 128 21.88 -26.44 -1.27
C LEU A 128 21.35 -27.67 -2.03
N SER A 129 21.45 -28.87 -1.45
CA SER A 129 20.84 -30.08 -2.06
C SER A 129 19.31 -29.95 -2.18
N ARG A 130 18.67 -29.21 -1.27
CA ARG A 130 17.21 -28.94 -1.28
C ARG A 130 16.74 -27.98 -2.37
N TRP A 131 17.66 -27.48 -3.18
CA TRP A 131 17.40 -26.59 -4.31
C TRP A 131 17.49 -27.31 -5.65
N VAL A 132 18.02 -28.54 -5.66
CA VAL A 132 18.03 -29.40 -6.84
C VAL A 132 16.57 -29.63 -7.28
N ASP A 133 16.31 -29.49 -8.59
CA ASP A 133 15.01 -29.64 -9.26
C ASP A 133 13.90 -28.63 -8.92
N LYS A 134 14.16 -27.63 -8.08
CA LYS A 134 13.19 -26.56 -7.85
C LYS A 134 13.16 -25.62 -9.04
N THR A 135 11.96 -25.34 -9.55
CA THR A 135 11.74 -24.36 -10.63
C THR A 135 11.18 -23.04 -10.12
N LYS A 136 10.66 -23.01 -8.89
CA LYS A 136 10.04 -21.83 -8.28
C LYS A 136 10.42 -21.64 -6.82
N VAL A 137 10.40 -20.39 -6.37
CA VAL A 137 10.72 -19.94 -5.01
C VAL A 137 9.66 -19.03 -4.45
N LEU A 138 9.56 -18.99 -3.12
CA LEU A 138 8.78 -17.99 -2.44
C LEU A 138 9.45 -16.61 -2.58
N PRO A 139 8.66 -15.55 -2.84
CA PRO A 139 9.17 -14.20 -2.78
C PRO A 139 9.48 -13.80 -1.32
N PRO A 140 10.39 -12.84 -1.10
CA PRO A 140 10.53 -12.21 0.21
C PRO A 140 9.31 -11.34 0.55
N ASN A 141 9.18 -10.93 1.80
CA ASN A 141 8.17 -9.97 2.26
C ASN A 141 8.47 -8.50 1.84
N VAL A 142 9.49 -8.27 1.01
CA VAL A 142 9.75 -6.99 0.34
C VAL A 142 9.27 -7.06 -1.11
N LEU A 143 8.21 -6.31 -1.41
CA LEU A 143 7.56 -6.25 -2.71
C LEU A 143 8.09 -5.05 -3.50
N THR A 144 8.97 -5.30 -4.48
CA THR A 144 9.45 -4.25 -5.39
C THR A 144 8.46 -4.07 -6.54
N ILE A 145 7.67 -3.00 -6.50
CA ILE A 145 6.63 -2.69 -7.50
C ILE A 145 6.68 -1.19 -7.83
N GLY A 146 6.79 -0.85 -9.12
CA GLY A 146 6.85 0.53 -9.60
C GLY A 146 5.55 1.30 -9.39
N LEU A 147 5.65 2.61 -9.16
CA LEU A 147 4.51 3.51 -9.24
C LEU A 147 4.00 3.60 -10.69
N VAL A 148 2.68 3.59 -10.86
CA VAL A 148 2.03 3.85 -12.15
C VAL A 148 1.93 5.37 -12.34
N GLY A 149 2.32 5.87 -13.52
CA GLY A 149 2.46 7.30 -13.80
C GLY A 149 1.17 8.13 -13.62
N LYS A 150 1.34 9.41 -13.28
CA LYS A 150 0.34 10.46 -13.00
C LYS A 150 -0.61 10.85 -14.16
N ASN A 151 -0.71 10.08 -15.23
CA ASN A 151 -1.39 10.51 -16.47
C ASN A 151 -2.93 10.42 -16.45
N MET A 152 -3.57 10.13 -15.31
CA MET A 152 -5.03 9.97 -15.23
C MET A 152 -5.71 10.84 -14.17
N GLY A 153 -5.22 12.06 -13.89
CA GLY A 153 -5.98 13.05 -13.08
C GLY A 153 -6.29 12.66 -11.62
N HIS A 154 -5.87 11.48 -11.15
CA HIS A 154 -6.13 10.95 -9.81
C HIS A 154 -4.86 10.98 -8.96
N PRO A 155 -4.88 11.59 -7.77
CA PRO A 155 -3.75 11.56 -6.86
C PRO A 155 -3.55 10.15 -6.28
N ALA A 156 -2.33 9.62 -6.44
CA ALA A 156 -1.74 8.50 -5.69
C ALA A 156 -2.52 7.17 -5.69
N VAL A 157 -2.79 6.61 -6.89
CA VAL A 157 -3.30 5.24 -7.03
C VAL A 157 -2.13 4.25 -6.93
N PHE A 158 -2.21 3.25 -6.06
CA PHE A 158 -1.24 2.15 -6.04
C PHE A 158 -1.37 1.28 -7.32
N PRO A 159 -0.28 0.62 -7.77
CA PRO A 159 -0.31 -0.32 -8.90
C PRO A 159 -1.24 -1.51 -8.63
N ILE A 160 -1.91 -2.04 -9.67
CA ILE A 160 -2.80 -3.23 -9.59
C ILE A 160 -2.05 -4.45 -9.03
N GLU A 161 -0.76 -4.54 -9.32
CA GLU A 161 0.13 -5.62 -8.91
C GLU A 161 0.23 -5.74 -7.38
N LEU A 162 0.10 -4.62 -6.65
CA LEU A 162 0.19 -4.60 -5.19
C LEU A 162 -1.00 -5.34 -4.54
N PRO A 163 -2.27 -4.95 -4.73
CA PRO A 163 -3.40 -5.72 -4.21
C PRO A 163 -3.47 -7.11 -4.84
N ALA A 164 -3.10 -7.28 -6.11
CA ALA A 164 -3.10 -8.60 -6.76
C ALA A 164 -2.19 -9.61 -6.03
N PHE A 165 -1.03 -9.17 -5.51
CA PHE A 165 -0.15 -10.01 -4.69
C PHE A 165 -0.88 -10.51 -3.44
N PHE A 166 -1.47 -9.60 -2.66
CA PHE A 166 -2.17 -9.96 -1.43
C PHE A 166 -3.44 -10.78 -1.69
N ILE A 167 -4.19 -10.49 -2.75
CA ILE A 167 -5.41 -11.24 -3.11
C ILE A 167 -5.05 -12.69 -3.48
N LYS A 168 -3.98 -12.91 -4.25
CA LYS A 168 -3.49 -14.27 -4.55
C LYS A 168 -3.09 -15.01 -3.29
N LEU A 169 -2.38 -14.35 -2.40
CA LEU A 169 -1.82 -14.93 -1.19
C LEU A 169 -2.87 -15.21 -0.11
N LEU A 170 -3.82 -14.30 0.08
CA LEU A 170 -4.65 -14.22 1.30
C LEU A 170 -6.15 -14.46 1.04
N SER A 171 -6.59 -14.59 -0.22
CA SER A 171 -7.98 -14.89 -0.55
C SER A 171 -8.10 -16.13 -1.43
N PRO A 172 -8.97 -17.10 -1.10
CA PRO A 172 -9.29 -18.20 -2.01
C PRO A 172 -9.94 -17.70 -3.30
N LYS A 173 -9.89 -18.51 -4.37
CA LYS A 173 -10.66 -18.26 -5.61
C LYS A 173 -12.16 -18.17 -5.29
N GLY A 174 -12.87 -17.25 -5.93
CA GLY A 174 -14.28 -16.95 -5.62
C GLY A 174 -14.50 -16.26 -4.26
N GLY A 175 -13.45 -16.04 -3.46
CA GLY A 175 -13.52 -15.31 -2.20
C GLY A 175 -13.92 -13.85 -2.38
N LEU A 176 -14.25 -13.19 -1.27
CA LEU A 176 -14.67 -11.79 -1.24
C LEU A 176 -13.53 -10.88 -0.76
N VAL A 177 -13.24 -9.83 -1.52
CA VAL A 177 -12.28 -8.77 -1.19
C VAL A 177 -13.05 -7.49 -0.88
N VAL A 178 -12.83 -6.91 0.29
CA VAL A 178 -13.47 -5.65 0.68
C VAL A 178 -12.42 -4.56 0.81
N ASP A 179 -12.66 -3.42 0.15
CA ASP A 179 -11.84 -2.22 0.29
C ASP A 179 -12.72 -1.04 0.76
N PRO A 180 -12.59 -0.62 2.03
CA PRO A 180 -13.39 0.48 2.60
C PRO A 180 -12.91 1.87 2.15
N PHE A 181 -11.79 1.94 1.43
CA PHE A 181 -11.20 3.15 0.88
C PHE A 181 -10.85 2.92 -0.59
N GLY A 182 -11.83 2.44 -1.35
CA GLY A 182 -11.63 1.84 -2.67
C GLY A 182 -11.09 2.79 -3.74
N GLY A 183 -11.20 4.11 -3.55
CA GLY A 183 -10.70 5.12 -4.48
C GLY A 183 -11.19 4.86 -5.90
N SER A 184 -10.27 4.95 -6.87
CA SER A 184 -10.56 4.66 -8.28
C SER A 184 -10.73 3.16 -8.60
N GLY A 185 -10.82 2.29 -7.61
CA GLY A 185 -11.23 0.88 -7.78
C GLY A 185 -10.13 -0.12 -8.13
N THR A 186 -8.86 0.23 -7.96
CA THR A 186 -7.72 -0.66 -8.26
C THR A 186 -7.80 -2.02 -7.58
N THR A 187 -8.19 -2.06 -6.29
CA THR A 187 -8.37 -3.33 -5.55
C THR A 187 -9.45 -4.21 -6.16
N GLY A 188 -10.57 -3.61 -6.59
CA GLY A 188 -11.67 -4.34 -7.21
C GLY A 188 -11.30 -4.90 -8.58
N VAL A 189 -10.61 -4.10 -9.41
CA VAL A 189 -10.08 -4.56 -10.71
C VAL A 189 -9.16 -5.77 -10.50
N ALA A 190 -8.21 -5.68 -9.55
CA ALA A 190 -7.34 -6.81 -9.22
C ALA A 190 -8.11 -8.04 -8.75
N ALA A 191 -9.15 -7.86 -7.93
CA ALA A 191 -9.99 -8.96 -7.45
C ALA A 191 -10.71 -9.67 -8.60
N LEU A 192 -11.35 -8.93 -9.50
CA LEU A 192 -12.09 -9.48 -10.64
C LEU A 192 -11.18 -10.22 -11.62
N GLN A 193 -10.03 -9.62 -11.99
CA GLN A 193 -9.04 -10.28 -12.86
C GLN A 193 -8.52 -11.59 -12.28
N LEU A 194 -8.53 -11.73 -10.94
CA LEU A 194 -8.14 -12.94 -10.23
C LEU A 194 -9.32 -13.88 -9.94
N GLY A 195 -10.53 -13.58 -10.40
CA GLY A 195 -11.72 -14.40 -10.16
C GLY A 195 -12.16 -14.39 -8.69
N ARG A 196 -12.09 -13.23 -8.03
CA ARG A 196 -12.65 -12.96 -6.70
C ARG A 196 -13.81 -11.96 -6.81
N ASN A 197 -14.74 -12.05 -5.87
CA ASN A 197 -15.78 -11.04 -5.68
C ASN A 197 -15.19 -9.83 -4.96
N CYS A 198 -15.78 -8.65 -5.14
CA CYS A 198 -15.35 -7.46 -4.39
C CYS A 198 -16.49 -6.56 -3.92
N ILE A 199 -16.24 -5.83 -2.84
CA ILE A 199 -17.04 -4.69 -2.38
C ILE A 199 -16.07 -3.52 -2.18
N LEU A 200 -16.35 -2.40 -2.83
CA LEU A 200 -15.59 -1.17 -2.68
C LEU A 200 -16.48 -0.10 -2.07
N VAL A 201 -15.94 0.65 -1.12
CA VAL A 201 -16.60 1.81 -0.51
C VAL A 201 -15.67 3.01 -0.66
N ASP A 202 -16.24 4.13 -1.09
CA ASP A 202 -15.55 5.41 -1.11
C ASP A 202 -16.58 6.53 -0.88
N ASN A 203 -16.18 7.61 -0.22
CA ASN A 203 -17.07 8.74 0.06
C ASN A 203 -17.01 9.81 -1.05
N ASN A 204 -16.09 9.69 -2.00
CA ASN A 204 -15.94 10.60 -3.12
C ASN A 204 -16.70 10.08 -4.35
N ALA A 205 -17.66 10.88 -4.82
CA ALA A 205 -18.50 10.54 -5.97
C ALA A 205 -17.71 10.39 -7.28
N ASP A 206 -16.63 11.15 -7.47
CA ASP A 206 -15.80 11.07 -8.68
C ASP A 206 -15.00 9.77 -8.71
N TYR A 207 -14.48 9.35 -7.55
CA TYR A 207 -13.81 8.05 -7.41
C TYR A 207 -14.78 6.89 -7.60
N PHE A 208 -15.98 7.00 -7.06
CA PHE A 208 -17.04 6.01 -7.32
C PHE A 208 -17.34 5.90 -8.83
N ALA A 209 -17.49 7.02 -9.53
CA ALA A 209 -17.77 7.02 -10.97
C ALA A 209 -16.65 6.36 -11.78
N GLU A 210 -15.39 6.69 -11.49
CA GLU A 210 -14.24 6.08 -12.16
C GLU A 210 -14.08 4.60 -11.83
N ALA A 211 -14.22 4.21 -10.55
CA ALA A 211 -14.18 2.82 -10.14
C ALA A 211 -15.27 2.02 -10.87
N ASN A 212 -16.49 2.55 -10.95
CA ASN A 212 -17.59 1.92 -11.66
C ASN A 212 -17.29 1.71 -13.15
N ARG A 213 -16.70 2.73 -13.81
CA ARG A 213 -16.27 2.62 -15.21
C ARG A 213 -15.25 1.50 -15.39
N ARG A 214 -14.15 1.53 -14.62
CA ARG A 214 -13.07 0.53 -14.70
C ARG A 214 -13.56 -0.89 -14.41
N LEU A 215 -14.41 -1.06 -13.41
CA LEU A 215 -14.97 -2.35 -13.05
C LEU A 215 -15.95 -2.88 -14.12
N THR A 216 -16.68 -2.00 -14.79
CA THR A 216 -17.57 -2.39 -15.90
C THR A 216 -16.76 -2.84 -17.12
N ASP A 217 -15.68 -2.12 -17.44
CA ASP A 217 -14.78 -2.46 -18.56
C ASP A 217 -14.11 -3.84 -18.38
N GLU A 218 -13.84 -4.26 -17.14
CA GLU A 218 -13.23 -5.55 -16.80
C GLU A 218 -14.23 -6.73 -16.77
N GLY A 219 -15.53 -6.47 -16.71
CA GLY A 219 -16.57 -7.50 -16.91
C GLY A 219 -17.64 -7.61 -15.80
N HIS A 220 -18.88 -7.27 -16.19
CA HIS A 220 -20.19 -7.69 -15.66
C HIS A 220 -20.43 -7.58 -14.13
N ILE A 221 -20.70 -6.37 -13.62
CA ILE A 221 -21.21 -6.20 -12.24
C ILE A 221 -22.68 -5.76 -12.25
N THR A 222 -23.49 -6.41 -11.39
CA THR A 222 -24.82 -5.93 -10.99
C THR A 222 -24.66 -4.85 -9.94
N LEU A 223 -25.13 -3.63 -10.23
CA LEU A 223 -25.09 -2.51 -9.29
C LEU A 223 -25.94 -2.80 -8.05
N TYR A 224 -25.33 -3.00 -6.88
CA TYR A 224 -26.05 -2.84 -5.62
C TYR A 224 -26.14 -1.34 -5.31
N LYS A 225 -27.26 -0.72 -5.67
CA LYS A 225 -27.61 0.62 -5.18
C LYS A 225 -28.30 0.46 -3.83
N PRO A 226 -27.64 0.74 -2.69
CA PRO A 226 -28.32 0.71 -1.40
C PRO A 226 -29.49 1.69 -1.44
N THR A 227 -30.71 1.18 -1.29
CA THR A 227 -31.89 2.01 -1.10
C THR A 227 -31.75 2.63 0.28
N ARG A 228 -31.35 3.91 0.35
CA ARG A 228 -31.23 4.64 1.60
C ARG A 228 -32.62 4.77 2.21
N LYS A 229 -33.04 3.83 3.07
CA LYS A 229 -34.11 4.12 4.04
C LYS A 229 -33.55 5.22 4.93
N LYS A 230 -34.14 6.42 4.87
CA LYS A 230 -33.84 7.51 5.81
C LYS A 230 -34.17 7.02 7.22
N GLN A 231 -33.20 6.46 7.94
CA GLN A 231 -33.20 6.49 9.38
C GLN A 231 -32.18 7.54 9.79
N ALA A 232 -32.71 8.69 10.22
CA ALA A 232 -31.92 9.73 10.85
C ALA A 232 -31.40 9.18 12.18
N GLN A 233 -30.20 8.61 12.18
CA GLN A 233 -29.45 8.46 13.43
C GLN A 233 -28.83 9.82 13.74
N ARG A 234 -29.35 10.48 14.78
CA ARG A 234 -28.72 11.66 15.39
C ARG A 234 -27.29 11.28 15.78
N VAL A 235 -26.31 12.02 15.27
CA VAL A 235 -24.93 11.94 15.76
C VAL A 235 -24.96 12.32 17.25
N PRO A 236 -24.41 11.49 18.15
CA PRO A 236 -24.33 11.82 19.57
C PRO A 236 -23.58 13.14 19.78
N GLU A 237 -24.11 14.01 20.65
CA GLU A 237 -23.65 15.38 20.94
C GLU A 237 -22.15 15.45 21.30
N GLN A 238 -21.56 14.34 21.76
CA GLN A 238 -20.14 14.23 22.11
C GLN A 238 -19.17 14.36 20.92
N LEU A 239 -19.61 14.13 19.67
CA LEU A 239 -18.78 14.32 18.47
C LEU A 239 -18.75 15.78 17.98
N GLN A 240 -19.68 16.64 18.40
CA GLN A 240 -19.69 18.06 18.02
C GLN A 240 -18.63 18.89 18.76
N LEU A 241 -18.07 18.37 19.84
CA LEU A 241 -17.08 19.07 20.66
C LEU A 241 -15.65 18.98 20.06
N VAL A 242 -15.40 18.07 19.13
CA VAL A 242 -14.06 17.88 18.53
C VAL A 242 -13.81 18.85 17.36
N GLU A 243 -14.86 19.27 16.64
CA GLU A 243 -14.73 20.21 15.51
C GLU A 243 -14.53 21.68 15.93
N LYS A 244 -14.75 22.03 17.20
CA LYS A 244 -14.60 23.41 17.71
C LYS A 244 -13.18 23.75 18.20
N ALA A 245 -12.22 22.83 18.09
CA ALA A 245 -10.86 23.02 18.61
C ALA A 245 -9.79 23.32 17.53
N GLU A 246 -10.17 23.58 16.28
CA GLU A 246 -9.23 24.10 15.27
C GLU A 246 -9.18 25.63 15.32
N THR A 247 -8.21 26.17 16.06
CA THR A 247 -7.83 27.58 15.97
C THR A 247 -7.15 27.87 14.61
N PRO A 248 -7.49 28.96 13.90
CA PRO A 248 -6.77 29.35 12.70
C PRO A 248 -5.40 29.91 13.10
N TYR A 249 -4.31 29.24 12.71
CA TYR A 249 -2.97 29.78 12.92
C TYR A 249 -2.67 30.84 11.86
N HIS A 250 -2.54 32.08 12.33
CA HIS A 250 -2.19 33.26 11.55
C HIS A 250 -0.84 33.09 10.85
N ALA A 251 -0.81 33.33 9.54
CA ALA A 251 0.41 33.48 8.76
C ALA A 251 1.02 34.86 9.06
N ASN A 252 1.96 34.93 10.01
CA ASN A 252 2.83 36.10 10.14
C ASN A 252 3.96 36.00 9.13
N GLY A 253 3.89 36.86 8.12
CA GLY A 253 4.99 37.11 7.20
C GLY A 253 6.19 37.68 7.95
N ASN A 254 7.37 37.18 7.60
CA ASN A 254 8.61 37.93 7.77
C ASN A 254 9.44 37.78 6.51
N GLY A 255 9.79 38.93 5.95
CA GLY A 255 10.46 39.08 4.67
C GLY A 255 11.87 38.51 4.67
N VAL A 256 12.26 37.99 3.51
CA VAL A 256 13.65 37.74 3.17
C VAL A 256 14.03 38.71 2.07
N SER A 257 14.83 39.69 2.45
CA SER A 257 15.53 40.61 1.58
C SER A 257 16.43 39.84 0.61
N ASN A 258 16.21 40.02 -0.69
CA ASN A 258 17.08 39.46 -1.71
C ASN A 258 18.18 40.50 -2.02
N ARG A 259 19.38 40.31 -1.47
CA ARG A 259 20.59 40.92 -2.02
C ARG A 259 21.13 39.97 -3.08
N ASN A 260 21.02 40.37 -4.34
CA ASN A 260 22.12 40.36 -5.30
C ASN A 260 21.62 41.01 -6.58
N GLY A 261 22.18 42.19 -6.85
CA GLY A 261 21.89 42.97 -8.04
C GLY A 261 22.34 42.26 -9.31
N THR A 262 21.47 42.22 -10.30
CA THR A 262 21.85 42.30 -11.70
C THR A 262 20.67 42.87 -12.47
N THR A 263 20.87 44.11 -12.93
CA THR A 263 19.91 44.92 -13.67
C THR A 263 19.65 44.31 -15.04
N LEU A 264 18.45 43.78 -15.28
CA LEU A 264 17.95 43.56 -16.64
C LEU A 264 16.76 44.49 -16.89
N LYS A 265 17.03 45.48 -17.74
CA LYS A 265 16.09 46.49 -18.22
C LYS A 265 14.87 45.81 -18.85
N LYS A 266 13.67 46.26 -18.44
CA LYS A 266 12.42 46.00 -19.15
C LYS A 266 12.46 46.70 -20.50
N THR A 267 12.41 45.95 -21.59
CA THR A 267 12.05 46.48 -22.91
C THR A 267 10.78 45.78 -23.36
N LYS A 268 9.69 46.55 -23.46
CA LYS A 268 8.49 46.19 -24.21
C LYS A 268 8.89 45.95 -25.66
N MET A 269 8.48 44.84 -26.26
CA MET A 269 8.25 44.81 -27.70
C MET A 269 6.95 44.10 -28.03
N GLN A 270 6.14 44.85 -28.77
CA GLN A 270 4.94 44.44 -29.48
C GLN A 270 5.29 43.39 -30.54
N GLY A 271 4.29 42.59 -30.90
CA GLY A 271 4.45 41.47 -31.81
C GLY A 271 4.74 41.84 -33.26
N LYS A 272 5.12 40.80 -34.01
CA LYS A 272 4.81 40.66 -35.43
C LYS A 272 4.99 39.18 -35.84
N ARG A 273 4.02 38.69 -36.61
CA ARG A 273 4.09 37.50 -37.46
C ARG A 273 5.37 37.53 -38.32
N ILE A 274 5.88 36.36 -38.72
CA ILE A 274 5.83 35.84 -40.11
C ILE A 274 6.56 34.49 -40.17
N THR A 275 5.99 33.66 -41.03
CA THR A 275 6.34 32.32 -41.52
C THR A 275 7.77 32.09 -41.99
N SER A 276 8.32 30.91 -41.74
CA SER A 276 8.63 29.84 -42.71
C SER A 276 9.40 28.73 -42.02
#